data_AF-A0A936Q1S4-F1
#
_entry.id   AF-A0A936Q1S4-F1
#
_cell.length_a   1.000
_cell.length_b   1.000
_cell.length_c   1.000
_cell.angle_alpha   90.00
_cell.angle_beta   90.00
_cell.angle_gamma   90.00
#
_symmetry.space_group_name_H-M   'P 1'
#
loop_
_entity.id
_entity.type
_entity.pdbx_description
1 polymer ?
#
loop_
_entity_poly.entity_id
_entity_poly.type
_entity_poly.pdbx_seq_one_letter_code
_entity_poly.pdbx_strand_id
1 'polypeptide(L)'
;MDCTVFCADTTTDTDTARCYACRCKEAMDGWLPGPEELQCAHGEPIVTYTTDAAGTLTPVTGDAATCTNPSLLYGTCTPGGTLGQLTHGDVSVKWICRRYTYRGDYSDLNAPYDDVGAIFYNARTGATCWFDDMDGTGLAGNNWPPLDLTLPDADVDSWTSLFYHTDGAGCVGCHDNDPFIYTPHLSAVSWTSGAWTSGPLRLTELSGALKRTAARHLVSPEAAACTTCHRITSNETCASWAPDSVGAAKGYGHQDLVVQAANDLESPLWHLGTWMPPDSNADPQLWHSTYAATVELVTACCRRPGKNQPATDTTPACVWEDLP
;
A
#
# COMPACT_ATOMS: atom_id res chain seq x y z
N MET A 1 6.91 -26.81 -8.58
CA MET A 1 5.46 -26.98 -8.81
C MET A 1 5.25 -27.00 -10.32
N ASP A 2 4.26 -27.75 -10.83
CA ASP A 2 3.95 -27.75 -12.27
C ASP A 2 2.62 -27.03 -12.51
N CYS A 3 2.67 -25.85 -13.13
CA CYS A 3 1.48 -25.06 -13.46
C CYS A 3 0.96 -25.31 -14.88
N THR A 4 1.58 -26.19 -15.67
CA THR A 4 1.17 -26.42 -17.06
C THR A 4 -0.27 -26.90 -17.17
N VAL A 5 -0.74 -27.73 -16.22
CA VAL A 5 -2.13 -28.21 -16.21
C VAL A 5 -3.12 -27.08 -15.93
N PHE A 6 -2.80 -26.20 -14.96
CA PHE A 6 -3.68 -25.09 -14.57
C PHE A 6 -3.66 -23.92 -15.57
N CYS A 7 -2.61 -23.83 -16.40
CA CYS A 7 -2.45 -22.80 -17.41
C CYS A 7 -2.66 -23.32 -18.84
N ALA A 8 -3.20 -24.53 -19.01
CA ALA A 8 -3.43 -25.13 -20.32
C ALA A 8 -4.52 -24.39 -21.12
N ASP A 9 -5.50 -23.83 -20.40
CA ASP A 9 -6.56 -22.98 -20.93
C ASP A 9 -6.66 -21.76 -20.00
N THR A 10 -6.72 -20.56 -20.57
CA THR A 10 -6.95 -19.30 -19.81
C THR A 10 -8.00 -18.46 -20.53
N THR A 11 -8.96 -19.12 -21.19
CA THR A 11 -10.04 -18.46 -21.93
C THR A 11 -11.24 -18.10 -21.06
N THR A 12 -11.33 -18.68 -19.86
CA THR A 12 -12.34 -18.35 -18.86
C THR A 12 -11.70 -17.63 -17.67
N ASP A 13 -12.48 -16.86 -16.92
CA ASP A 13 -12.01 -16.18 -15.70
C ASP A 13 -11.56 -17.21 -14.64
N THR A 14 -12.30 -18.31 -14.51
CA THR A 14 -11.98 -19.42 -13.60
C THR A 14 -10.61 -20.04 -13.92
N ASP A 15 -10.36 -20.37 -15.19
CA ASP A 15 -9.09 -21.00 -15.57
C ASP A 15 -7.93 -20.00 -15.49
N THR A 16 -8.19 -18.73 -15.80
CA THR A 16 -7.23 -17.64 -15.61
C THR A 16 -6.85 -17.48 -14.14
N ALA A 17 -7.83 -17.50 -13.22
CA ALA A 17 -7.60 -17.43 -11.79
C ALA A 17 -6.78 -18.63 -11.28
N ARG A 18 -7.08 -19.85 -11.74
CA ARG A 18 -6.29 -21.06 -11.41
C ARG A 18 -4.85 -20.95 -11.88
N CYS A 19 -4.65 -20.56 -13.13
CA CYS A 19 -3.32 -20.35 -13.68
C CYS A 19 -2.55 -19.32 -12.85
N TYR A 20 -3.17 -18.16 -12.57
CA TYR A 20 -2.56 -17.09 -11.80
C TYR A 20 -2.19 -17.54 -10.37
N ALA A 21 -3.12 -18.16 -9.65
CA ALA A 21 -2.88 -18.69 -8.30
C ALA A 21 -1.71 -19.68 -8.28
N CYS A 22 -1.63 -20.59 -9.28
CA CYS A 22 -0.51 -21.51 -9.41
C CYS A 22 0.82 -20.77 -9.66
N ARG A 23 0.84 -19.80 -10.59
CA ARG A 23 2.04 -19.00 -10.87
C ARG A 23 2.50 -18.19 -9.67
N CYS A 24 1.56 -17.65 -8.91
CA CYS A 24 1.84 -16.97 -7.66
C CYS A 24 2.43 -17.92 -6.63
N LYS A 25 1.85 -19.11 -6.45
CA LYS A 25 2.40 -20.13 -5.56
C LYS A 25 3.81 -20.55 -5.97
N GLU A 26 4.07 -20.74 -7.27
CA GLU A 26 5.41 -21.01 -7.81
C GLU A 26 6.39 -19.87 -7.50
N ALA A 27 6.00 -18.62 -7.71
CA ALA A 27 6.82 -17.44 -7.46
C ALA A 27 7.07 -17.17 -5.96
N MET A 28 6.17 -17.64 -5.10
CA MET A 28 6.26 -17.61 -3.64
C MET A 28 6.87 -18.89 -3.06
N ASP A 29 7.79 -19.52 -3.80
CA ASP A 29 8.57 -20.69 -3.37
C ASP A 29 7.70 -21.91 -2.97
N GLY A 30 6.56 -22.07 -3.64
CA GLY A 30 5.62 -23.16 -3.43
C GLY A 30 4.62 -22.90 -2.30
N TRP A 31 4.58 -21.69 -1.74
CA TRP A 31 3.76 -21.35 -0.58
C TRP A 31 2.70 -20.27 -0.89
N LEU A 32 1.48 -20.54 -0.45
CA LEU A 32 0.42 -19.55 -0.23
C LEU A 32 -0.23 -19.91 1.12
N PRO A 33 -0.60 -18.94 1.96
CA PRO A 33 -1.22 -19.19 3.25
C PRO A 33 -2.57 -19.86 3.08
N GLY A 34 -2.91 -20.72 4.03
CA GLY A 34 -4.22 -21.37 4.09
C GLY A 34 -5.34 -20.38 4.39
N PRO A 35 -6.60 -20.75 4.11
CA PRO A 35 -7.76 -19.94 4.49
C PRO A 35 -7.84 -19.75 6.01
N GLU A 36 -7.26 -20.60 6.85
CA GLU A 36 -7.19 -20.37 8.28
C GLU A 36 -6.18 -19.30 8.69
N GLU A 37 -5.18 -18.97 7.85
CA GLU A 37 -4.16 -17.97 8.18
C GLU A 37 -4.58 -16.59 7.68
N LEU A 38 -5.15 -16.53 6.47
CA LEU A 38 -5.53 -15.30 5.79
C LEU A 38 -7.02 -15.01 6.01
N GLN A 39 -7.33 -14.36 7.14
CA GLN A 39 -8.69 -13.92 7.49
C GLN A 39 -8.66 -12.49 8.06
N CYS A 40 -9.74 -11.73 7.90
CA CYS A 40 -9.82 -10.37 8.46
C CYS A 40 -9.74 -10.37 9.99
N ALA A 41 -10.30 -11.40 10.63
CA ALA A 41 -10.27 -11.53 12.10
C ALA A 41 -8.87 -11.80 12.66
N HIS A 42 -7.90 -12.17 11.81
CA HIS A 42 -6.51 -12.37 12.19
C HIS A 42 -5.65 -11.12 11.94
N GLY A 43 -6.23 -10.04 11.42
CA GLY A 43 -5.56 -8.76 11.28
C GLY A 43 -5.57 -7.94 12.58
N GLU A 44 -4.60 -7.06 12.72
CA GLU A 44 -4.60 -6.02 13.75
C GLU A 44 -5.60 -4.91 13.37
N PRO A 45 -6.38 -4.37 14.33
CA PRO A 45 -7.31 -3.28 14.05
C PRO A 45 -6.61 -2.04 13.52
N ILE A 46 -7.09 -1.54 12.39
CA ILE A 46 -6.72 -0.21 11.90
C ILE A 46 -7.55 0.82 12.65
N VAL A 47 -6.87 1.74 13.34
CA VAL A 47 -7.54 2.80 14.11
C VAL A 47 -7.45 4.12 13.36
N THR A 48 -8.61 4.64 13.01
CA THR A 48 -8.77 6.01 12.52
C THR A 48 -8.89 6.96 13.71
N TYR A 49 -8.25 8.12 13.64
CA TYR A 49 -8.23 9.12 14.71
C TYR A 49 -8.82 10.45 14.26
N THR A 50 -9.39 11.18 15.21
CA THR A 50 -9.52 12.63 15.16
C THR A 50 -8.48 13.24 16.09
N THR A 51 -8.21 14.54 15.96
CA THR A 51 -7.35 15.25 16.91
C THR A 51 -7.99 16.54 17.40
N ASP A 52 -7.68 16.92 18.64
CA ASP A 52 -7.98 18.25 19.17
C ASP A 52 -6.88 19.27 18.79
N ALA A 53 -7.06 20.52 19.24
CA ALA A 53 -6.11 21.60 19.00
C ALA A 53 -4.75 21.43 19.73
N ALA A 54 -4.68 20.53 20.72
CA ALA A 54 -3.45 20.21 21.45
C ALA A 54 -2.69 19.03 20.86
N GLY A 55 -3.28 18.30 19.90
CA GLY A 55 -2.68 17.13 19.24
C GLY A 55 -3.10 15.80 19.86
N THR A 56 -4.11 15.81 20.74
CA THR A 56 -4.58 14.59 21.37
C THR A 56 -5.37 13.76 20.36
N LEU A 57 -4.83 12.60 19.98
CA LEU A 57 -5.51 11.65 19.11
C LEU A 57 -6.64 10.93 19.85
N THR A 58 -7.84 10.96 19.27
CA THR A 58 -9.04 10.26 19.77
C THR A 58 -9.57 9.31 18.71
N PRO A 59 -9.69 7.99 18.99
CA PRO A 59 -10.23 7.03 18.03
C PRO A 59 -11.62 7.42 17.52
N VAL A 60 -11.82 7.26 16.22
CA VAL A 60 -13.13 7.35 15.58
C VAL A 60 -13.90 6.06 15.88
N THR A 61 -15.07 6.18 16.50
CA THR A 61 -15.92 5.03 16.87
C THR A 61 -17.28 5.04 16.15
N GLY A 62 -17.46 5.95 15.19
CA GLY A 62 -18.73 6.19 14.52
C GLY A 62 -18.53 6.72 13.10
N ASP A 63 -19.62 7.19 12.50
CA ASP A 63 -19.56 7.88 11.21
C ASP A 63 -18.83 9.22 11.36
N ALA A 64 -17.84 9.45 10.50
CA ALA A 64 -17.00 10.64 10.51
C ALA A 64 -16.68 11.04 9.06
N ALA A 65 -16.95 12.29 8.72
CA ALA A 65 -16.62 12.82 7.39
C ALA A 65 -15.12 13.14 7.25
N THR A 66 -14.44 13.46 8.36
CA THR A 66 -13.02 13.80 8.38
C THR A 66 -12.29 13.22 9.59
N CYS A 67 -10.99 12.98 9.42
CA CYS A 67 -10.10 12.38 10.40
C CYS A 67 -8.64 12.80 10.15
N THR A 68 -7.76 12.47 11.08
CA THR A 68 -6.34 12.77 10.99
C THR A 68 -5.65 11.88 9.94
N ASN A 69 -6.06 10.62 9.84
CA ASN A 69 -5.44 9.57 9.04
C ASN A 69 -6.45 8.80 8.15
N PRO A 70 -7.12 9.47 7.19
CA PRO A 70 -8.05 8.82 6.27
C PRO A 70 -7.36 7.72 5.45
N SER A 71 -8.15 6.73 5.00
CA SER A 71 -7.70 5.78 3.99
C SER A 71 -7.36 6.52 2.70
N LEU A 72 -6.15 6.35 2.16
CA LEU A 72 -5.77 7.00 0.89
C LEU A 72 -6.51 6.42 -0.33
N LEU A 73 -7.01 5.17 -0.24
CA LEU A 73 -7.72 4.54 -1.35
C LEU A 73 -9.12 5.17 -1.54
N TYR A 74 -9.85 5.39 -0.45
CA TYR A 74 -11.24 5.86 -0.49
C TYR A 74 -11.45 7.28 0.04
N GLY A 75 -10.44 7.88 0.67
CA GLY A 75 -10.57 9.17 1.39
C GLY A 75 -11.51 9.10 2.60
N THR A 76 -11.77 7.92 3.14
CA THR A 76 -12.76 7.71 4.20
C THR A 76 -12.13 7.61 5.58
N CYS A 77 -12.94 7.95 6.58
CA CYS A 77 -12.60 7.90 8.00
C CYS A 77 -13.35 6.80 8.75
N THR A 78 -13.93 5.87 8.00
CA THR A 78 -14.74 4.77 8.53
C THR A 78 -13.88 3.83 9.37
N PRO A 79 -14.23 3.60 10.64
CA PRO A 79 -13.48 2.68 11.50
C PRO A 79 -13.86 1.22 11.26
N GLY A 80 -13.07 0.31 11.84
CA GLY A 80 -13.35 -1.13 11.85
C GLY A 80 -12.65 -1.93 10.75
N GLY A 81 -11.65 -1.34 10.09
CA GLY A 81 -10.74 -2.08 9.20
C GLY A 81 -9.70 -2.89 9.98
N THR A 82 -9.06 -3.86 9.33
CA THR A 82 -7.96 -4.65 9.90
C THR A 82 -6.83 -4.83 8.88
N LEU A 83 -5.60 -4.94 9.36
CA LEU A 83 -4.42 -5.28 8.56
C LEU A 83 -3.76 -6.53 9.14
N GLY A 84 -3.61 -7.57 8.34
CA GLY A 84 -2.82 -8.74 8.70
C GLY A 84 -1.51 -8.80 7.93
N GLN A 85 -0.52 -9.47 8.54
CA GLN A 85 0.82 -9.62 8.00
C GLN A 85 1.37 -11.01 8.31
N LEU A 86 1.98 -11.66 7.32
CA LEU A 86 2.62 -12.97 7.44
C LEU A 86 3.97 -12.96 6.74
N THR A 87 4.86 -13.85 7.17
CA THR A 87 6.14 -14.10 6.51
C THR A 87 6.40 -15.59 6.40
N HIS A 88 7.02 -16.02 5.30
CA HIS A 88 7.43 -17.38 5.05
C HIS A 88 8.74 -17.39 4.25
N GLY A 89 9.87 -17.60 4.93
CA GLY A 89 11.18 -17.45 4.30
C GLY A 89 11.37 -16.03 3.75
N ASP A 90 11.65 -15.90 2.45
CA ASP A 90 11.80 -14.62 1.74
C ASP A 90 10.46 -14.00 1.31
N VAL A 91 9.34 -14.68 1.54
CA VAL A 91 8.00 -14.22 1.17
C VAL A 91 7.39 -13.41 2.29
N SER A 92 6.88 -12.23 1.96
CA SER A 92 6.06 -11.39 2.83
C SER A 92 4.65 -11.27 2.23
N VAL A 93 3.64 -11.32 3.10
CA VAL A 93 2.24 -11.13 2.72
C VAL A 93 1.66 -10.07 3.63
N LYS A 94 0.93 -9.12 3.04
CA LYS A 94 0.06 -8.22 3.78
C LYS A 94 -1.32 -8.28 3.17
N TRP A 95 -2.34 -8.42 4.01
CA TRP A 95 -3.73 -8.31 3.60
C TRP A 95 -4.43 -7.29 4.45
N ILE A 96 -5.45 -6.69 3.88
CA ILE A 96 -6.21 -5.62 4.49
C ILE A 96 -7.68 -5.87 4.23
N CYS A 97 -8.48 -5.62 5.25
CA CYS A 97 -9.93 -5.62 5.15
C CYS A 97 -10.43 -4.24 5.54
N ARG A 98 -11.08 -3.56 4.60
CA ARG A 98 -11.47 -2.17 4.73
C ARG A 98 -12.97 -2.04 4.88
N ARG A 99 -13.37 -1.00 5.59
CA ARG A 99 -14.72 -0.47 5.57
C ARG A 99 -14.63 0.94 5.02
N TYR A 100 -15.40 1.25 4.01
CA TYR A 100 -15.62 2.62 3.56
C TYR A 100 -17.03 3.10 3.93
N THR A 101 -17.94 2.21 4.30
CA THR A 101 -19.28 2.55 4.83
C THR A 101 -19.43 2.17 6.29
N TYR A 102 -19.79 3.13 7.14
CA TYR A 102 -20.11 2.85 8.55
C TYR A 102 -21.47 2.14 8.67
N ARG A 103 -21.51 1.00 9.35
CA ARG A 103 -22.71 0.14 9.47
C ARG A 103 -23.29 0.02 10.88
N GLY A 104 -22.77 0.78 11.84
CA GLY A 104 -23.04 0.57 13.26
C GLY A 104 -22.20 -0.59 13.81
N ASP A 105 -21.68 -0.40 15.02
CA ASP A 105 -20.72 -1.31 15.68
C ASP A 105 -19.46 -1.61 14.85
N TYR A 106 -18.53 -0.65 14.84
CA TYR A 106 -17.24 -0.82 14.18
C TYR A 106 -16.38 -1.96 14.77
N SER A 107 -16.71 -2.45 15.97
CA SER A 107 -15.96 -3.49 16.67
C SER A 107 -16.39 -4.91 16.33
N ASP A 108 -17.53 -5.09 15.64
CA ASP A 108 -17.95 -6.40 15.17
C ASP A 108 -17.11 -6.83 13.96
N LEU A 109 -16.10 -7.66 14.19
CA LEU A 109 -15.25 -8.24 13.13
C LEU A 109 -16.00 -9.22 12.21
N ASN A 110 -17.21 -9.65 12.57
CA ASN A 110 -18.05 -10.49 11.71
C ASN A 110 -18.90 -9.65 10.75
N ALA A 111 -19.06 -8.35 11.00
CA ALA A 111 -19.78 -7.49 10.09
C ALA A 111 -19.01 -7.38 8.75
N PRO A 112 -19.74 -7.33 7.62
CA PRO A 112 -19.15 -7.27 6.30
C PRO A 112 -18.10 -6.18 6.13
N TYR A 113 -17.00 -6.53 5.47
CA TYR A 113 -16.05 -5.60 4.89
C TYR A 113 -16.52 -5.17 3.51
N ASP A 114 -16.12 -3.97 3.14
CA ASP A 114 -16.47 -3.38 1.85
C ASP A 114 -15.49 -3.75 0.73
N ASP A 115 -14.25 -4.03 1.13
CA ASP A 115 -13.11 -4.25 0.25
C ASP A 115 -12.07 -5.07 1.01
N VAL A 116 -11.50 -6.06 0.35
CA VAL A 116 -10.45 -6.90 0.88
C VAL A 116 -9.39 -7.19 -0.17
N GLY A 117 -8.13 -7.05 0.21
CA GLY A 117 -7.01 -7.26 -0.71
C GLY A 117 -5.81 -7.87 -0.03
N ALA A 118 -5.05 -8.70 -0.75
CA ALA A 118 -3.82 -9.31 -0.30
C ALA A 118 -2.70 -9.12 -1.33
N ILE A 119 -1.53 -8.78 -0.84
CA ILE A 119 -0.33 -8.55 -1.64
C ILE A 119 0.75 -9.49 -1.15
N PHE A 120 1.35 -10.19 -2.08
CA PHE A 120 2.41 -11.17 -1.85
C PHE A 120 3.68 -10.66 -2.48
N TYR A 121 4.80 -10.80 -1.80
CA TYR A 121 6.09 -10.34 -2.27
C TYR A 121 7.21 -11.31 -1.92
N ASN A 122 7.98 -11.76 -2.91
CA ASN A 122 9.20 -12.53 -2.70
C ASN A 122 10.43 -11.61 -2.78
N ALA A 123 11.09 -11.37 -1.64
CA ALA A 123 12.22 -10.45 -1.53
C ALA A 123 13.43 -10.82 -2.40
N ARG A 124 13.61 -12.10 -2.73
CA ARG A 124 14.74 -12.58 -3.53
C ARG A 124 14.56 -12.29 -5.02
N THR A 125 13.34 -12.43 -5.53
CA THR A 125 13.06 -12.34 -6.97
C THR A 125 12.36 -11.04 -7.37
N GLY A 126 11.76 -10.35 -6.40
CA GLY A 126 10.87 -9.21 -6.61
C GLY A 126 9.50 -9.58 -7.11
N ALA A 127 9.20 -10.88 -7.25
CA ALA A 127 7.90 -11.35 -7.69
C ALA A 127 6.82 -10.85 -6.75
N THR A 128 5.76 -10.30 -7.32
CA THR A 128 4.61 -9.75 -6.60
C THR A 128 3.34 -10.32 -7.19
N CYS A 129 2.42 -10.71 -6.32
CA CYS A 129 1.09 -11.16 -6.67
C CYS A 129 0.04 -10.38 -5.90
N TRP A 130 -1.08 -10.14 -6.58
CA TRP A 130 -2.16 -9.29 -6.11
C TRP A 130 -3.45 -10.10 -6.11
N PHE A 131 -4.17 -10.06 -5.01
CA PHE A 131 -5.49 -10.64 -4.89
C PHE A 131 -6.39 -9.53 -4.36
N ASP A 132 -7.42 -9.19 -5.13
CA ASP A 132 -8.31 -8.08 -4.83
C ASP A 132 -9.74 -8.55 -5.04
N ASP A 133 -10.61 -8.22 -4.10
CA ASP A 133 -12.01 -8.61 -4.17
C ASP A 133 -12.81 -7.70 -5.12
N MET A 134 -13.96 -8.17 -5.55
CA MET A 134 -14.91 -7.33 -6.26
C MET A 134 -15.55 -6.34 -5.28
N ASP A 135 -15.45 -5.03 -5.55
CA ASP A 135 -16.00 -3.99 -4.67
C ASP A 135 -17.39 -4.35 -4.10
N GLY A 136 -17.51 -4.32 -2.77
CA GLY A 136 -18.78 -4.56 -2.08
C GLY A 136 -19.20 -6.03 -2.00
N THR A 137 -18.26 -6.98 -2.07
CA THR A 137 -18.51 -8.42 -1.84
C THR A 137 -19.28 -8.71 -0.54
N GLY A 138 -19.12 -7.84 0.46
CA GLY A 138 -19.73 -8.02 1.78
C GLY A 138 -19.06 -9.14 2.57
N LEU A 139 -17.76 -9.36 2.34
CA LEU A 139 -17.01 -10.44 2.97
C LEU A 139 -16.97 -10.26 4.50
N ALA A 140 -17.50 -11.24 5.24
CA ALA A 140 -17.46 -11.27 6.70
C ALA A 140 -16.11 -11.82 7.21
N GLY A 141 -15.72 -11.47 8.44
CA GLY A 141 -14.32 -11.55 8.86
C GLY A 141 -13.60 -12.90 8.80
N ASN A 142 -14.30 -14.03 8.76
CA ASN A 142 -13.73 -15.39 8.65
C ASN A 142 -14.19 -16.15 7.39
N ASN A 143 -14.53 -15.42 6.33
CA ASN A 143 -15.07 -16.00 5.10
C ASN A 143 -14.21 -15.71 3.86
N TRP A 144 -12.89 -15.49 4.03
CA TRP A 144 -11.99 -15.46 2.88
C TRP A 144 -11.92 -16.84 2.23
N PRO A 145 -12.11 -16.94 0.90
CA PRO A 145 -11.85 -18.16 0.16
C PRO A 145 -10.34 -18.44 0.13
N PRO A 146 -9.92 -19.69 -0.09
CA PRO A 146 -8.50 -20.00 -0.30
C PRO A 146 -7.99 -19.27 -1.55
N LEU A 147 -6.77 -18.74 -1.48
CA LEU A 147 -6.09 -18.14 -2.64
C LEU A 147 -5.32 -19.18 -3.46
N ASP A 148 -5.06 -20.36 -2.89
CA ASP A 148 -4.50 -21.50 -3.60
C ASP A 148 -5.59 -22.26 -4.36
N LEU A 149 -5.76 -21.91 -5.63
CA LEU A 149 -6.75 -22.52 -6.52
C LEU A 149 -6.23 -23.76 -7.24
N THR A 150 -5.10 -24.32 -6.79
CA THR A 150 -4.67 -25.68 -7.19
C THR A 150 -5.43 -26.78 -6.42
N LEU A 151 -6.26 -26.36 -5.46
CA LEU A 151 -7.18 -27.16 -4.65
C LEU A 151 -8.50 -27.50 -5.42
N PRO A 152 -9.42 -28.31 -4.85
CA PRO A 152 -10.62 -28.78 -5.54
C PRO A 152 -11.55 -27.69 -6.09
N ASP A 153 -12.40 -28.05 -7.07
CA ASP A 153 -13.22 -27.08 -7.82
C ASP A 153 -14.17 -26.22 -6.96
N ALA A 154 -14.71 -26.77 -5.86
CA ALA A 154 -15.61 -26.04 -4.97
C ALA A 154 -14.95 -24.79 -4.34
N ASP A 155 -13.63 -24.83 -4.13
CA ASP A 155 -12.88 -23.70 -3.59
C ASP A 155 -12.72 -22.57 -4.62
N VAL A 156 -12.66 -22.95 -5.90
CA VAL A 156 -12.55 -22.00 -7.02
C VAL A 156 -13.88 -21.28 -7.28
N ASP A 157 -15.01 -21.98 -7.15
CA ASP A 157 -16.32 -21.35 -7.26
C ASP A 157 -16.52 -20.30 -6.15
N SER A 158 -16.09 -20.61 -4.92
CA SER A 158 -16.13 -19.64 -3.82
C SER A 158 -15.23 -18.43 -4.11
N TRP A 159 -14.04 -18.65 -4.66
CA TRP A 159 -13.11 -17.58 -5.01
C TRP A 159 -13.66 -16.67 -6.11
N THR A 160 -14.13 -17.24 -7.22
CA THR A 160 -14.62 -16.48 -8.39
C THR A 160 -15.88 -15.67 -8.11
N SER A 161 -16.62 -16.00 -7.04
CA SER A 161 -17.75 -15.21 -6.57
C SER A 161 -17.36 -13.94 -5.79
N LEU A 162 -16.10 -13.84 -5.38
CA LEU A 162 -15.60 -12.79 -4.48
C LEU A 162 -14.44 -12.01 -5.07
N PHE A 163 -13.55 -12.65 -5.83
CA PHE A 163 -12.34 -12.04 -6.36
C PHE A 163 -12.40 -12.00 -7.88
N TYR A 164 -11.79 -10.96 -8.46
CA TYR A 164 -11.49 -10.92 -9.87
C TYR A 164 -10.02 -11.24 -10.09
N HIS A 165 -9.68 -11.77 -11.27
CA HIS A 165 -8.27 -11.88 -11.66
C HIS A 165 -7.70 -10.48 -11.91
N THR A 166 -6.68 -10.12 -11.15
CA THR A 166 -5.84 -8.94 -11.40
C THR A 166 -4.45 -9.42 -11.84
N ASP A 167 -4.01 -8.95 -13.02
CA ASP A 167 -2.62 -9.13 -13.46
C ASP A 167 -1.65 -8.20 -12.72
N GLY A 168 -2.16 -7.44 -11.72
CA GLY A 168 -1.44 -6.46 -10.94
C GLY A 168 -1.19 -5.13 -11.66
N ALA A 169 -1.54 -5.00 -12.95
CA ALA A 169 -1.24 -3.79 -13.72
C ALA A 169 -1.98 -2.56 -13.17
N GLY A 170 -3.24 -2.72 -12.76
CA GLY A 170 -4.01 -1.67 -12.08
C GLY A 170 -3.46 -1.35 -10.69
N CYS A 171 -3.05 -2.38 -9.94
CA CYS A 171 -2.52 -2.23 -8.57
C CYS A 171 -1.22 -1.43 -8.54
N VAL A 172 -0.33 -1.65 -9.51
CA VAL A 172 0.93 -0.88 -9.68
C VAL A 172 0.67 0.59 -10.02
N GLY A 173 -0.55 0.95 -10.41
CA GLY A 173 -0.96 2.35 -10.49
C GLY A 173 -0.72 3.07 -9.17
N CYS A 174 -1.25 2.53 -8.06
CA CYS A 174 -1.06 3.10 -6.73
C CYS A 174 0.24 2.60 -6.04
N HIS A 175 0.63 1.35 -6.32
CA HIS A 175 1.79 0.67 -5.75
C HIS A 175 3.04 0.74 -6.63
N ASP A 176 3.29 1.91 -7.21
CA ASP A 176 4.38 2.09 -8.18
C ASP A 176 5.75 2.08 -7.53
N ASN A 177 5.85 2.52 -6.27
CA ASN A 177 7.08 2.49 -5.49
C ASN A 177 7.39 1.10 -4.93
N ASP A 178 6.43 0.50 -4.25
CA ASP A 178 6.63 -0.69 -3.44
C ASP A 178 5.37 -1.55 -3.39
N PRO A 179 5.49 -2.88 -3.25
CA PRO A 179 4.34 -3.76 -3.08
C PRO A 179 3.53 -3.37 -1.83
N PHE A 180 4.18 -2.94 -0.76
CA PHE A 180 3.53 -2.49 0.47
C PHE A 180 3.82 -1.01 0.73
N ILE A 181 2.77 -0.20 0.76
CA ILE A 181 2.86 1.23 1.08
C ILE A 181 2.44 1.46 2.52
N TYR A 182 3.31 2.08 3.29
CA TYR A 182 2.98 2.58 4.62
C TYR A 182 2.36 3.98 4.51
N THR A 183 1.24 4.19 5.20
CA THR A 183 0.54 5.48 5.29
C THR A 183 0.12 5.72 6.74
N PRO A 184 -0.23 6.95 7.15
CA PRO A 184 -0.73 7.23 8.50
C PRO A 184 -1.98 6.45 8.86
N HIS A 185 -2.76 6.02 7.87
CA HIS A 185 -3.91 5.16 8.09
C HIS A 185 -3.51 3.88 8.84
N LEU A 186 -2.30 3.37 8.57
CA LEU A 186 -1.75 2.16 9.17
C LEU A 186 -0.90 2.44 10.43
N SER A 187 -0.89 3.66 10.95
CA SER A 187 -0.02 4.02 12.10
C SER A 187 -0.35 3.31 13.41
N ALA A 188 -1.59 2.80 13.54
CA ALA A 188 -2.04 2.08 14.73
C ALA A 188 -1.65 0.59 14.74
N VAL A 189 -1.23 0.04 13.60
CA VAL A 189 -0.85 -1.37 13.47
C VAL A 189 0.66 -1.53 13.54
N SER A 190 1.12 -2.68 14.01
CA SER A 190 2.54 -3.00 14.04
C SER A 190 3.05 -3.14 12.61
N TRP A 191 3.82 -2.18 12.09
CA TRP A 191 4.31 -2.26 10.70
C TRP A 191 5.65 -2.99 10.62
N THR A 192 5.67 -4.16 9.98
CA THR A 192 6.93 -4.83 9.65
C THR A 192 7.40 -4.33 8.28
N SER A 193 8.57 -3.69 8.24
CA SER A 193 9.26 -3.34 6.99
C SER A 193 10.16 -4.48 6.52
N GLY A 194 10.59 -4.45 5.27
CA GLY A 194 11.46 -5.48 4.71
C GLY A 194 12.10 -5.05 3.41
N ALA A 195 12.78 -5.99 2.75
CA ALA A 195 13.63 -5.69 1.61
C ALA A 195 12.89 -5.08 0.41
N TRP A 196 11.55 -5.10 0.38
CA TRP A 196 10.77 -4.52 -0.71
C TRP A 196 11.04 -3.04 -0.94
N THR A 197 11.36 -2.26 0.12
CA THR A 197 11.64 -0.81 0.01
C THR A 197 12.84 -0.50 -0.88
N SER A 198 13.79 -1.43 -1.01
CA SER A 198 15.00 -1.29 -1.84
C SER A 198 15.18 -2.39 -2.88
N GLY A 199 14.39 -3.45 -2.81
CA GLY A 199 14.47 -4.65 -3.62
C GLY A 199 13.69 -4.54 -4.94
N PRO A 200 13.86 -5.51 -5.84
CA PRO A 200 13.16 -5.50 -7.12
C PRO A 200 11.64 -5.57 -6.93
N LEU A 201 10.88 -5.00 -7.88
CA LEU A 201 9.42 -5.06 -7.93
C LEU A 201 8.97 -5.53 -9.32
N ARG A 202 8.36 -6.71 -9.38
CA ARG A 202 7.97 -7.39 -10.61
C ARG A 202 6.60 -8.04 -10.48
N LEU A 203 5.82 -7.96 -11.54
CA LEU A 203 4.52 -8.60 -11.65
C LEU A 203 4.68 -10.04 -12.12
N THR A 204 4.03 -10.97 -11.43
CA THR A 204 3.93 -12.36 -11.86
C THR A 204 2.90 -12.47 -12.98
N GLU A 205 3.29 -12.94 -14.16
CA GLU A 205 2.39 -13.13 -15.29
C GLU A 205 1.88 -14.59 -15.39
N LEU A 206 0.77 -14.81 -16.11
CA LEU A 206 0.22 -16.16 -16.38
C LEU A 206 1.24 -17.10 -17.06
N SER A 207 2.15 -16.51 -17.84
CA SER A 207 3.26 -17.24 -18.47
C SER A 207 4.28 -17.80 -17.47
N GLY A 208 4.26 -17.32 -16.22
CA GLY A 208 5.28 -17.55 -15.20
C GLY A 208 6.46 -16.56 -15.29
N ALA A 209 6.46 -15.66 -16.28
CA ALA A 209 7.47 -14.62 -16.37
C ALA A 209 7.26 -13.55 -15.28
N LEU A 210 8.37 -12.89 -14.90
CA LEU A 210 8.35 -11.73 -14.01
C LEU A 210 8.52 -10.46 -14.83
N LYS A 211 7.44 -9.70 -14.96
CA LYS A 211 7.40 -8.44 -15.71
C LYS A 211 7.82 -7.27 -14.83
N ARG A 212 8.80 -6.49 -15.28
CA ARG A 212 9.17 -5.23 -14.63
C ARG A 212 8.00 -4.24 -14.73
N THR A 213 7.84 -3.41 -13.71
CA THR A 213 6.99 -2.23 -13.85
C THR A 213 7.62 -1.25 -14.85
N ALA A 214 6.80 -0.37 -15.45
CA ALA A 214 7.32 0.71 -16.28
C ALA A 214 7.78 1.92 -15.45
N ALA A 215 7.75 1.81 -14.11
CA ALA A 215 8.12 2.91 -13.22
C ALA A 215 9.63 3.12 -13.23
N ARG A 216 10.03 4.37 -13.06
CA ARG A 216 11.41 4.76 -12.78
C ARG A 216 11.49 5.32 -11.38
N HIS A 217 12.59 5.10 -10.68
CA HIS A 217 12.79 5.65 -9.33
C HIS A 217 13.90 6.72 -9.30
N LEU A 218 13.76 7.67 -8.38
CA LEU A 218 14.71 8.76 -8.17
C LEU A 218 15.93 8.24 -7.40
N VAL A 219 17.11 8.40 -7.99
CA VAL A 219 18.41 7.96 -7.42
C VAL A 219 19.41 9.11 -7.28
N SER A 220 18.95 10.36 -7.38
CA SER A 220 19.80 11.53 -7.14
C SER A 220 20.49 11.41 -5.77
N PRO A 221 21.83 11.54 -5.67
CA PRO A 221 22.52 11.51 -4.39
C PRO A 221 22.00 12.55 -3.39
N GLU A 222 21.61 13.72 -3.86
CA GLU A 222 21.03 14.80 -3.06
C GLU A 222 19.61 14.47 -2.55
N ALA A 223 18.97 13.44 -3.11
CA ALA A 223 17.68 12.93 -2.65
C ALA A 223 17.81 11.90 -1.50
N ALA A 224 19.03 11.50 -1.13
CA ALA A 224 19.30 10.36 -0.25
C ALA A 224 18.66 10.45 1.15
N ALA A 225 18.44 11.67 1.68
CA ALA A 225 17.78 11.83 2.98
C ALA A 225 16.33 11.28 2.99
N CYS A 226 15.67 11.27 1.83
CA CYS A 226 14.38 10.61 1.65
C CYS A 226 14.54 9.22 1.03
N THR A 227 15.41 9.06 0.02
CA THR A 227 15.47 7.83 -0.79
C THR A 227 16.18 6.65 -0.13
N THR A 228 16.82 6.86 1.02
CA THR A 228 17.39 5.76 1.83
C THR A 228 16.30 4.90 2.47
N CYS A 229 15.13 5.48 2.77
CA CYS A 229 14.02 4.79 3.41
C CYS A 229 12.81 4.62 2.49
N HIS A 230 12.63 5.53 1.54
CA HIS A 230 11.47 5.57 0.65
C HIS A 230 11.89 5.47 -0.80
N ARG A 231 11.23 4.59 -1.55
CA ARG A 231 11.37 4.67 -2.99
C ARG A 231 10.46 5.76 -3.54
N ILE A 232 11.04 6.71 -4.27
CA ILE A 232 10.27 7.76 -4.96
C ILE A 232 10.21 7.40 -6.44
N THR A 233 9.04 6.98 -6.91
CA THR A 233 8.82 6.56 -8.29
C THR A 233 8.07 7.59 -9.13
N SER A 234 8.20 7.43 -10.45
CA SER A 234 7.79 8.41 -11.43
C SER A 234 6.28 8.51 -11.68
N ASN A 235 5.46 7.68 -11.04
CA ASN A 235 4.02 7.64 -11.29
C ASN A 235 3.28 8.22 -10.08
N GLU A 236 2.42 7.43 -9.44
CA GLU A 236 1.53 7.90 -8.37
C GLU A 236 2.29 8.39 -7.14
N THR A 237 3.45 7.81 -6.86
CA THR A 237 4.31 8.32 -5.78
C THR A 237 4.70 9.78 -5.99
N CYS A 238 5.05 10.19 -7.21
CA CYS A 238 5.31 11.59 -7.50
C CYS A 238 4.04 12.43 -7.63
N ALA A 239 2.94 11.84 -8.11
CA ALA A 239 1.69 12.56 -8.34
C ALA A 239 0.97 12.93 -7.04
N SER A 240 0.95 12.00 -6.07
CA SER A 240 0.07 12.06 -4.90
C SER A 240 0.79 11.71 -3.59
N TRP A 241 1.57 10.63 -3.52
CA TRP A 241 2.08 10.14 -2.23
C TRP A 241 3.18 11.00 -1.62
N ALA A 242 4.18 11.39 -2.40
CA ALA A 242 5.24 12.26 -1.92
C ALA A 242 4.69 13.64 -1.49
N PRO A 243 3.85 14.33 -2.29
CA PRO A 243 3.19 15.57 -1.86
C PRO A 243 2.34 15.42 -0.59
N ASP A 244 1.57 14.33 -0.45
CA ASP A 244 0.79 14.10 0.77
C ASP A 244 1.69 13.89 1.98
N SER A 245 2.77 13.10 1.84
CA SER A 245 3.68 12.74 2.93
C SER A 245 4.35 13.92 3.62
N VAL A 246 4.59 14.98 2.86
CA VAL A 246 5.22 16.22 3.33
C VAL A 246 4.21 17.36 3.51
N GLY A 247 2.91 17.07 3.44
CA GLY A 247 1.86 18.07 3.68
C GLY A 247 1.69 19.11 2.58
N ALA A 248 2.36 18.95 1.43
CA ALA A 248 2.27 19.88 0.29
C ALA A 248 0.93 19.79 -0.45
N ALA A 249 0.31 18.60 -0.48
CA ALA A 249 -1.03 18.40 -1.02
C ALA A 249 -1.71 17.24 -0.30
N LYS A 250 -2.71 17.53 0.53
CA LYS A 250 -3.49 16.52 1.25
C LYS A 250 -4.68 16.04 0.43
N GLY A 251 -4.93 14.73 0.47
CA GLY A 251 -6.12 14.12 -0.09
C GLY A 251 -7.42 14.53 0.64
N TYR A 252 -8.54 13.99 0.15
CA TYR A 252 -9.84 14.15 0.83
C TYR A 252 -9.91 13.37 2.15
N GLY A 253 -10.79 13.80 3.05
CA GLY A 253 -11.03 13.14 4.34
C GLY A 253 -10.11 13.61 5.47
N HIS A 254 -9.08 14.40 5.19
CA HIS A 254 -8.27 15.02 6.25
C HIS A 254 -9.05 16.10 7.00
N GLN A 255 -8.81 16.22 8.31
CA GLN A 255 -9.31 17.34 9.10
C GLN A 255 -8.62 18.66 8.71
N ASP A 256 -9.39 19.75 8.64
CA ASP A 256 -8.89 21.08 8.27
C ASP A 256 -7.71 21.54 9.14
N LEU A 257 -7.74 21.25 10.44
CA LEU A 257 -6.66 21.60 11.36
C LEU A 257 -5.34 20.87 11.03
N VAL A 258 -5.40 19.64 10.49
CA VAL A 258 -4.21 18.89 10.03
C VAL A 258 -3.68 19.50 8.74
N VAL A 259 -4.57 19.85 7.82
CA VAL A 259 -4.22 20.52 6.56
C VAL A 259 -3.59 21.89 6.82
N GLN A 260 -4.12 22.65 7.77
CA GLN A 260 -3.56 23.94 8.20
C GLN A 260 -2.19 23.74 8.87
N ALA A 261 -2.08 22.76 9.76
CA ALA A 261 -0.82 22.48 10.47
C ALA A 261 0.32 22.07 9.53
N ALA A 262 0.03 21.39 8.42
CA ALA A 262 1.03 21.05 7.40
C ALA A 262 1.72 22.28 6.77
N ASN A 263 1.18 23.48 6.96
CA ASN A 263 1.74 24.74 6.44
C ASN A 263 2.23 25.68 7.54
N ASP A 264 2.24 25.24 8.81
CA ASP A 264 2.61 26.05 9.97
C ASP A 264 3.62 25.30 10.86
N LEU A 265 4.91 25.64 10.71
CA LEU A 265 5.99 25.04 11.49
C LEU A 265 5.90 25.34 13.00
N GLU A 266 5.12 26.35 13.41
CA GLU A 266 4.91 26.67 14.82
C GLU A 266 3.69 25.93 15.39
N SER A 267 2.94 25.21 14.55
CA SER A 267 1.80 24.42 14.98
C SER A 267 2.25 23.22 15.80
N PRO A 268 1.65 22.97 16.98
CA PRO A 268 1.90 21.75 17.73
C PRO A 268 1.43 20.49 16.98
N LEU A 269 0.64 20.66 15.91
CA LEU A 269 0.07 19.60 15.09
C LEU A 269 0.87 19.32 13.80
N TRP A 270 2.00 20.01 13.60
CA TRP A 270 2.82 19.90 12.38
C TRP A 270 3.09 18.43 11.98
N HIS A 271 3.38 17.58 12.96
CA HIS A 271 3.66 16.16 12.77
C HIS A 271 2.47 15.30 12.33
N LEU A 272 1.24 15.81 12.42
CA LEU A 272 0.06 15.16 11.87
C LEU A 272 -0.14 15.58 10.41
N GLY A 273 0.27 16.81 10.08
CA GLY A 273 0.28 17.34 8.72
C GLY A 273 1.39 16.75 7.84
N THR A 274 2.51 16.37 8.47
CA THR A 274 3.68 15.76 7.81
C THR A 274 4.00 14.43 8.49
N TRP A 275 3.91 13.33 7.74
CA TRP A 275 4.03 11.99 8.32
C TRP A 275 5.31 11.26 7.94
N MET A 276 6.24 11.95 7.26
CA MET A 276 7.57 11.44 6.95
C MET A 276 8.69 12.41 7.34
N PRO A 277 9.83 11.91 7.86
CA PRO A 277 10.05 10.51 8.27
C PRO A 277 9.27 10.09 9.54
N PRO A 278 9.08 8.77 9.78
CA PRO A 278 8.20 8.25 10.83
C PRO A 278 8.70 8.50 12.27
N ASP A 279 9.94 9.00 12.45
CA ASP A 279 10.58 9.22 13.76
C ASP A 279 11.07 10.67 14.00
N SER A 280 10.83 11.60 13.07
CA SER A 280 11.42 12.95 13.11
C SER A 280 10.53 14.04 13.73
N ASN A 281 9.50 13.64 14.46
CA ASN A 281 8.26 14.42 14.52
C ASN A 281 8.08 15.29 15.78
N ALA A 282 9.09 15.41 16.62
CA ALA A 282 9.00 16.26 17.81
C ALA A 282 9.47 17.70 17.59
N ASP A 283 10.34 17.95 16.61
CA ASP A 283 10.96 19.27 16.39
C ASP A 283 10.83 19.69 14.91
N PRO A 284 9.90 20.61 14.58
CA PRO A 284 9.67 21.07 13.21
C PRO A 284 10.88 21.83 12.65
N GLN A 285 11.65 22.52 13.48
CA GLN A 285 12.86 23.22 13.04
C GLN A 285 13.98 22.24 12.69
N LEU A 286 14.18 21.18 13.49
CA LEU A 286 15.10 20.11 13.17
C LEU A 286 14.70 19.39 11.88
N TRP A 287 13.41 19.03 11.74
CA TRP A 287 12.87 18.43 10.53
C TRP A 287 13.18 19.29 9.31
N HIS A 288 12.84 20.57 9.38
CA HIS A 288 13.04 21.50 8.26
C HIS A 288 14.52 21.63 7.91
N SER A 289 15.40 21.78 8.91
CA SER A 289 16.85 21.87 8.68
C SER A 289 17.46 20.60 8.06
N THR A 290 16.83 19.45 8.29
CA THR A 290 17.32 18.13 7.83
C THR A 290 16.77 17.77 6.46
N TYR A 291 15.48 17.98 6.22
CA TYR A 291 14.76 17.40 5.08
C TYR A 291 14.23 18.42 4.07
N ALA A 292 14.07 19.71 4.42
CA ALA A 292 13.40 20.67 3.53
C ALA A 292 14.05 20.76 2.15
N ALA A 293 15.39 20.85 2.08
CA ALA A 293 16.11 20.90 0.81
C ALA A 293 15.91 19.62 -0.04
N THR A 294 15.86 18.46 0.61
CA THR A 294 15.59 17.18 -0.07
C THR A 294 14.14 17.09 -0.54
N VAL A 295 13.17 17.55 0.26
CA VAL A 295 11.75 17.60 -0.12
C VAL A 295 11.54 18.54 -1.30
N GLU A 296 12.20 19.71 -1.30
CA GLU A 296 12.19 20.63 -2.44
C GLU A 296 12.73 19.98 -3.70
N LEU A 297 13.86 19.27 -3.60
CA LEU A 297 14.44 18.53 -4.72
C LEU A 297 13.50 17.44 -5.24
N VAL A 298 12.97 16.58 -4.35
CA VAL A 298 12.03 15.52 -4.71
C VAL A 298 10.81 16.12 -5.42
N THR A 299 10.22 17.17 -4.86
CA THR A 299 9.08 17.88 -5.44
C THR A 299 9.43 18.47 -6.81
N ALA A 300 10.61 19.07 -6.96
CA ALA A 300 11.09 19.59 -8.24
C ALA A 300 11.25 18.48 -9.29
N CYS A 301 11.85 17.35 -8.92
CA CYS A 301 12.01 16.20 -9.80
C CYS A 301 10.65 15.59 -10.20
N CYS A 302 9.70 15.53 -9.28
CA CYS A 302 8.34 15.03 -9.53
C CYS A 302 7.51 15.93 -10.47
N ARG A 303 7.94 17.16 -10.77
CA ARG A 303 7.29 17.99 -11.82
C ARG A 303 7.54 17.49 -13.24
N ARG A 304 8.58 16.67 -13.44
CA ARG A 304 8.81 15.95 -14.71
C ARG A 304 9.33 14.56 -14.36
N PRO A 305 8.45 13.71 -13.80
CA PRO A 305 8.87 12.48 -13.19
C PRO A 305 9.42 11.51 -14.24
N GLY A 306 10.39 10.69 -13.83
CA GLY A 306 11.03 9.72 -14.73
C GLY A 306 11.86 10.33 -15.86
N LYS A 307 12.23 11.63 -15.81
CA LYS A 307 13.10 12.27 -16.80
C LYS A 307 14.38 12.78 -16.14
N ASN A 308 15.53 12.35 -16.67
CA ASN A 308 16.81 12.85 -16.20
C ASN A 308 16.95 14.34 -16.52
N GLN A 309 17.37 15.12 -15.53
CA GLN A 309 17.59 16.55 -15.65
C GLN A 309 19.00 16.88 -15.16
N PRO A 310 19.79 17.64 -15.93
CA PRO A 310 21.08 18.13 -15.45
C PRO A 310 20.87 19.11 -14.30
N ALA A 311 21.88 19.24 -13.44
CA ALA A 311 21.91 20.29 -12.44
C ALA A 311 21.91 21.68 -13.11
N THR A 312 21.31 22.65 -12.44
CA THR A 312 21.38 24.08 -12.78
C THR A 312 22.09 24.83 -11.64
N ASP A 313 22.33 26.14 -11.83
CA ASP A 313 22.91 26.98 -10.78
C ASP A 313 22.08 27.01 -9.48
N THR A 314 20.80 26.63 -9.54
CA THR A 314 19.84 26.72 -8.42
C THR A 314 19.16 25.40 -8.08
N THR A 315 19.45 24.31 -8.79
CA THR A 315 18.73 23.04 -8.61
C THR A 315 19.65 21.86 -8.88
N PRO A 316 19.78 20.89 -7.95
CA PRO A 316 20.51 19.66 -8.18
C PRO A 316 19.95 18.84 -9.36
N ALA A 317 20.73 17.88 -9.84
CA ALA A 317 20.30 17.00 -10.92
C ALA A 317 19.17 16.06 -10.46
N CYS A 318 18.23 15.77 -11.36
CA CYS A 318 17.27 14.67 -11.18
C CYS A 318 17.78 13.46 -11.96
N VAL A 319 18.14 12.39 -11.27
CA VAL A 319 18.59 11.14 -11.89
C VAL A 319 17.54 10.07 -11.61
N TRP A 320 16.99 9.52 -12.68
CA TRP A 320 16.00 8.45 -12.64
C TRP A 320 16.60 7.19 -13.23
N GLU A 321 16.30 6.05 -12.64
CA GLU A 321 16.67 4.73 -13.14
C GLU A 321 15.44 3.85 -13.26
N ASP A 322 15.51 2.83 -14.12
CA ASP A 322 14.45 1.85 -14.22
C ASP A 322 14.33 1.10 -12.90
N LEU A 323 13.09 0.83 -12.49
CA LEU A 323 12.85 0.09 -11.26
C LEU A 323 13.45 -1.34 -11.35
N PRO A 324 14.23 -1.78 -10.35
CA PRO A 324 14.96 -3.05 -10.40
C PRO A 324 14.08 -4.32 -10.48
#